data_AF-A0A969ITQ1-F1
#
_entry.id   AF-A0A969ITQ1-F1
#
_cell.length_a   1.000
_cell.length_b   1.000
_cell.length_c   1.000
_cell.angle_alpha   90.00
_cell.angle_beta   90.00
_cell.angle_gamma   90.00
#
_symmetry.space_group_name_H-M   'P 1'
#
loop_
_entity.id
_entity.type
_entity.pdbx_description
1 polymer ?
#
loop_
_entity_poly.entity_id
_entity_poly.type
_entity_poly.pdbx_seq_one_letter_code
_entity_poly.pdbx_strand_id
1 'polypeptide(L)' 'MAEYQNIFTQVQVRGPTYAGVPVDRDIYDRVGGGFYYWLGKIGDAQIGPFYLGWTGLASLLC' A
#
# COMPACT_ATOMS: atom_id res chain seq x y z
N MET A 1 1.73 17.87 -32.50
CA MET A 1 2.84 17.25 -31.74
C MET A 1 2.21 16.42 -30.63
N ALA A 2 2.63 15.18 -30.43
CA ALA A 2 2.07 14.35 -29.37
C ALA A 2 2.81 14.62 -28.05
N GLU A 3 2.07 14.92 -26.98
CA GLU A 3 2.62 15.17 -25.65
C GLU A 3 2.10 14.13 -24.66
N TYR A 4 2.93 13.81 -23.67
CA TYR A 4 2.58 12.85 -22.65
C TYR A 4 1.63 13.46 -21.62
N GLN A 5 0.48 12.82 -21.43
CA GLN A 5 -0.63 13.33 -20.61
C GLN A 5 -0.54 12.95 -19.12
N ASN A 6 0.54 12.29 -18.69
CA ASN A 6 0.73 11.83 -17.31
C ASN A 6 -0.41 10.95 -16.75
N ILE A 7 -1.05 10.14 -17.61
CA ILE A 7 -2.10 9.19 -17.22
C ILE A 7 -1.50 7.86 -16.73
N PHE A 8 -0.40 7.40 -17.35
CA PHE A 8 0.24 6.13 -17.00
C PHE A 8 1.73 6.29 -16.78
N THR A 9 2.22 5.96 -15.59
CA THR A 9 3.64 6.07 -15.22
C THR A 9 4.56 5.35 -16.23
N GLN A 10 5.38 6.11 -16.96
CA GLN A 10 6.27 5.53 -17.98
C GLN A 10 7.32 4.61 -17.34
N VAL A 11 7.99 5.10 -16.30
CA VAL A 11 9.03 4.39 -15.56
C VAL A 11 8.67 4.37 -14.08
N GLN A 12 8.58 3.16 -13.50
CA GLN A 12 8.31 2.99 -12.07
C GLN A 12 9.63 2.79 -11.32
N VAL A 13 9.79 3.49 -10.20
CA VAL A 13 10.92 3.34 -9.28
C VAL A 13 10.43 2.65 -8.01
N ARG A 14 11.26 1.83 -7.38
CA ARG A 14 10.93 1.15 -6.11
C ARG A 14 12.00 1.41 -5.06
N GLY A 15 11.54 1.71 -3.85
CA GLY A 15 12.34 1.68 -2.63
C GLY A 15 11.97 0.50 -1.73
N PRO A 16 12.55 0.42 -0.52
CA PRO A 16 12.10 -0.52 0.51
C PRO A 16 10.63 -0.32 0.85
N THR A 17 9.95 -1.39 1.26
CA THR A 17 8.56 -1.31 1.70
C THR A 17 8.42 -0.36 2.89
N TYR A 18 7.46 0.55 2.82
CA TYR A 18 7.18 1.48 3.92
C TYR A 18 6.24 0.83 4.94
N ALA A 19 6.71 0.65 6.18
CA ALA A 19 5.91 0.05 7.27
C ALA A 19 4.81 0.99 7.81
N GLY A 20 4.84 2.25 7.39
CA GLY A 20 3.96 3.32 7.88
C GLY A 20 4.52 4.02 9.11
N VAL A 21 3.82 5.05 9.55
CA VAL A 21 4.19 5.85 10.73
C VAL A 21 4.02 5.00 12.00
N PRO A 22 4.98 5.04 12.95
CA PRO A 22 4.86 4.34 14.22
C PRO A 22 3.69 4.89 15.04
N VAL A 23 2.98 4.01 15.74
CA VAL A 23 1.84 4.35 16.59
C VAL A 23 2.14 3.90 18.01
N ASP A 24 2.03 4.82 18.97
CA ASP A 24 2.45 4.61 20.37
C ASP A 24 1.65 3.53 21.12
N ARG A 25 0.53 3.06 20.55
CA ARG A 25 -0.40 2.12 21.18
C ARG A 25 -0.74 0.93 20.28
N ASP A 26 0.18 0.50 19.43
CA ASP A 26 -0.05 -0.71 18.63
C ASP A 26 -0.16 -1.93 19.55
N ILE A 27 -1.39 -2.41 19.74
CA ILE A 27 -1.68 -3.67 20.43
C ILE A 27 -1.37 -4.85 19.49
N TYR A 28 -1.37 -4.61 18.18
CA TYR A 28 -1.16 -5.61 17.14
C TYR A 28 -0.20 -5.09 16.07
N ASP A 29 0.69 -5.96 15.60
CA ASP A 29 1.58 -5.65 14.48
C ASP A 29 0.81 -5.56 13.16
N ARG A 30 1.24 -4.65 12.28
CA ARG A 30 0.72 -4.60 10.91
C ARG A 30 1.25 -5.79 10.10
N VAL A 31 0.40 -6.37 9.27
CA VAL A 31 0.68 -7.60 8.53
C VAL A 31 0.64 -7.39 7.02
N GLY A 32 1.46 -8.18 6.32
CA GLY A 32 1.53 -8.21 4.87
C GLY A 32 2.28 -7.01 4.28
N GLY A 33 2.10 -6.82 2.97
CA GLY A 33 2.82 -5.80 2.21
C GLY A 33 3.42 -6.38 0.93
N GLY A 34 3.27 -5.67 -0.19
CA GLY A 34 3.83 -6.10 -1.46
C GLY A 34 3.73 -5.04 -2.54
N PHE A 35 4.47 -5.23 -3.63
CA PHE A 35 4.48 -4.32 -4.76
C PHE A 35 3.84 -4.93 -6.01
N TYR A 36 2.93 -4.19 -6.63
CA TYR A 36 2.13 -4.62 -7.77
C TYR A 36 2.42 -3.73 -8.98
N TYR A 37 2.95 -4.32 -10.05
CA TYR A 37 3.39 -3.57 -11.23
C TYR A 37 2.26 -2.79 -11.93
N TRP A 38 1.09 -3.41 -12.07
CA TRP A 38 -0.03 -2.79 -12.77
C TRP A 38 -0.63 -1.61 -12.00
N LEU A 39 -0.65 -1.69 -10.67
CA LEU A 39 -1.10 -0.57 -9.83
C LEU A 39 -0.10 0.59 -9.87
N GLY A 40 1.21 0.29 -9.90
CA GLY A 40 2.26 1.29 -10.11
C GLY A 40 2.16 2.05 -11.44
N LYS A 41 1.39 1.55 -12.42
CA LYS A 41 1.17 2.27 -13.69
C LYS A 41 0.17 3.41 -13.54
N ILE A 42 -0.69 3.38 -12.54
CA ILE A 42 -1.74 4.39 -12.31
C ILE A 42 -1.61 5.11 -10.96
N GLY A 43 -0.72 4.64 -10.08
CA GLY A 43 -0.54 5.19 -8.74
C GLY A 43 0.59 4.52 -7.98
N ASP A 44 0.43 4.36 -6.66
CA ASP A 44 1.40 3.64 -5.83
C ASP A 44 1.37 2.13 -6.12
N ALA A 45 2.54 1.53 -6.22
CA ALA A 45 2.69 0.10 -6.41
C ALA A 45 2.55 -0.67 -5.09
N GLN A 46 2.77 -0.05 -3.93
CA GLN A 46 2.70 -0.72 -2.63
C GLN A 46 1.25 -0.90 -2.18
N ILE A 47 0.85 -2.13 -1.89
CA ILE A 47 -0.36 -2.43 -1.12
C ILE A 47 0.05 -2.99 0.24
N GLY A 48 -0.58 -2.48 1.30
CA GLY A 48 -0.26 -2.83 2.69
C GLY A 48 0.96 -2.05 3.23
N PRO A 49 1.40 -2.33 4.47
CA PRO A 49 0.86 -3.34 5.39
C PRO A 49 -0.50 -2.94 5.97
N PHE A 50 -1.26 -3.92 6.46
CA PHE A 50 -2.60 -3.70 7.02
C PHE A 50 -2.58 -3.86 8.54
N TYR A 51 -3.30 -2.99 9.23
CA TYR A 51 -3.56 -3.16 10.66
C TYR A 51 -4.80 -4.03 10.85
N LEU A 52 -4.68 -5.13 11.60
CA LEU A 52 -5.78 -6.04 11.85
C LEU A 52 -5.85 -6.38 13.35
N GLY A 53 -6.56 -5.54 14.10
CA GLY A 53 -6.90 -5.81 15.50
C GLY A 53 -8.21 -6.56 15.67
N TRP A 54 -8.61 -6.81 16.92
CA TRP A 54 -9.85 -7.52 17.26
C TRP A 54 -11.11 -6.92 16.62
N THR A 55 -11.21 -5.59 16.59
CA THR A 55 -12.34 -4.89 15.97
C THR A 55 -12.40 -5.10 14.46
N GLY A 56 -11.24 -5.10 13.78
CA GLY A 56 -11.15 -5.40 12.35
C GLY A 56 -11.50 -6.85 12.05
N LEU A 57 -11.02 -7.80 12.87
CA LEU A 57 -11.39 -9.21 12.75
C LEU A 57 -12.89 -9.44 12.96
N ALA A 58 -13.48 -8.83 13.99
CA ALA A 58 -14.91 -8.94 14.26
C ALA A 58 -15.74 -8.43 13.08
N SER A 59 -15.34 -7.31 12.45
CA SER A 59 -16.01 -6.75 11.27
C SER A 59 -15.86 -7.60 10.00
N LEU A 60 -14.82 -8.43 9.88
CA LEU A 60 -14.68 -9.35 8.74
C LEU A 60 -15.55 -10.60 8.90
N LEU A 61 -15.92 -10.95 10.13
CA LEU A 61 -16.65 -12.17 10.48
C LEU A 61 -18.16 -11.95 10.64
N CYS A 62 -18.59 -10.73 10.97
CA CYS A 62 -19.97 -10.35 11.31
C CYS A 62 -20.33 -9.05 10.60
#